data_AF-A0A838ESX6-F1
#
_entry.id   AF-A0A838ESX6-F1
#
_cell.length_a   1.000
_cell.length_b   1.000
_cell.length_c   1.000
_cell.angle_alpha   90.00
_cell.angle_beta   90.00
_cell.angle_gamma   90.00
#
_symmetry.space_group_name_H-M   'P 1'
#
loop_
_entity.id
_entity.type
_entity.pdbx_description
1 polymer ?
#
loop_
_entity_poly.entity_id
_entity_poly.type
_entity_poly.pdbx_seq_one_letter_code
_entity_poly.pdbx_strand_id
1 'polypeptide(L)'
;LDEDQIKRLTYHVNKKAAELQKVTASDVYKQVPKVQKTKSSQAIIYFEYAAILNPKQKAEKTLFQGETAYAASDYNKAIDLYIKAFDAAKASNETKIMSQSLEGMLSSLGQDSFDKTQAEKYYLPVYTRYISVDKKSERANSIYTKLFNTQFAAGDIPGAEKTMSLFAANFPKDFETQEGMLAKIMEHYRNKKDYSKVKAYVADINDGKYKVSKKYADALRALMTKIQIEGVQQSLEKGHKDVALKGYHKIYENAESTPKAKVNAAYNLSALYYEMGNANQSYKWGVTAVNEMDAADVVKFSDSYLSISAGLFLKQHFDQSSDLSYKVLTKLCKENSSNKAVAYKNAVFIALANGDLDKAMEIKEYGKSCLIPDAVITEVTLELIKDLGKAKKWEQFEAQVVELEKNAKNYPNLIRPYEDLRKVYANINDDGKVRDIEEKQNKFYAQSRAQKLEVPVEALDIIAFKMLGLLAERKQKLDQITLSFPENEFNTAVKSKLQILDQMTKQVNNIQNTGSGKGIVDAYKYVIDAYESFGENLKAFSPEGKSPEYVASFQKAMSEVYNPILLNARKQRSEITKLIKENRILSRSNFLVLMDSKDSFKRYLTSKQAVLMDRGGKR
;
A
#
# COMPACT_ATOMS: atom_id res chain seq x y z
N LEU A 1 61.68 -69.08 30.44
CA LEU A 1 61.13 -69.02 31.81
C LEU A 1 60.06 -70.10 31.89
N ASP A 2 60.07 -70.89 32.96
CA ASP A 2 58.95 -71.79 33.25
C ASP A 2 57.69 -70.99 33.66
N GLU A 3 56.54 -71.66 33.76
CA GLU A 3 55.26 -71.00 34.03
C GLU A 3 55.26 -70.25 35.38
N ASP A 4 55.94 -70.78 36.39
CA ASP A 4 56.05 -70.18 37.72
C ASP A 4 56.97 -68.95 37.73
N GLN A 5 58.06 -69.01 36.97
CA GLN A 5 58.95 -67.87 36.74
C GLN A 5 58.22 -66.74 35.99
N ILE A 6 57.38 -67.07 35.00
CA ILE A 6 56.56 -66.08 34.27
C ILE A 6 55.52 -65.46 35.23
N LYS A 7 54.86 -66.26 36.07
CA LYS A 7 53.91 -65.75 37.08
C LYS A 7 54.59 -64.82 38.09
N ARG A 8 55.76 -65.20 38.62
CA ARG A 8 56.56 -64.35 39.54
C ARG A 8 57.00 -63.06 38.87
N LEU A 9 57.53 -63.15 37.65
CA LEU A 9 57.94 -61.97 36.88
C LEU A 9 56.75 -61.03 36.63
N THR A 10 55.61 -61.58 36.20
CA THR A 10 54.37 -60.83 35.97
C THR A 10 53.89 -60.14 37.24
N TYR A 11 53.95 -60.81 38.39
CA TYR A 11 53.62 -60.21 39.68
C TYR A 11 54.54 -59.04 40.03
N HIS A 12 55.86 -59.21 39.93
CA HIS A 12 56.83 -58.16 40.25
C HIS A 12 56.74 -56.96 39.30
N VAL A 13 56.54 -57.20 38.01
CA VAL A 13 56.36 -56.15 37.00
C VAL A 13 55.08 -55.35 37.28
N ASN A 14 53.94 -56.01 37.52
CA ASN A 14 52.69 -55.33 37.86
C ASN A 14 52.79 -54.55 39.18
N LYS A 15 53.38 -55.16 40.22
CA LYS A 15 53.60 -54.50 41.52
C LYS A 15 54.44 -53.24 41.33
N LYS A 16 55.53 -53.32 40.55
CA LYS A 16 56.40 -52.16 40.35
C LYS A 16 55.73 -51.07 39.54
N ALA A 17 54.96 -51.42 38.51
CA ALA A 17 54.16 -50.48 37.74
C ALA A 17 53.17 -49.72 38.63
N ALA A 18 52.41 -50.45 39.46
CA ALA A 18 51.41 -49.87 40.36
C ALA A 18 52.04 -48.96 41.45
N GLU A 19 53.16 -49.37 42.04
CA GLU A 19 53.92 -48.53 42.99
C GLU A 19 54.33 -47.20 42.35
N LEU A 20 54.88 -47.25 41.13
CA LEU A 20 55.33 -46.05 40.41
C LEU A 20 54.15 -45.18 39.95
N GLN A 21 53.03 -45.77 39.52
CA GLN A 21 51.81 -45.05 39.17
C GLN A 21 51.25 -44.31 40.40
N LYS A 22 51.15 -44.98 41.55
CA LYS A 22 50.68 -44.37 42.80
C LYS A 22 51.55 -43.18 43.21
N VAL A 23 52.87 -43.33 43.08
CA VAL A 23 53.83 -42.25 43.35
C VAL A 23 53.64 -41.08 42.37
N THR A 24 53.43 -41.37 41.10
CA THR A 24 53.20 -40.36 40.05
C THR A 24 51.89 -39.58 40.28
N ALA A 25 50.83 -40.26 40.72
CA ALA A 25 49.52 -39.66 41.00
C ALA A 25 49.43 -38.95 42.36
N SER A 26 50.40 -39.16 43.26
CA SER A 26 50.41 -38.54 44.58
C SER A 26 50.88 -37.08 44.54
N ASP A 27 50.41 -36.25 45.48
CA ASP A 27 50.83 -34.84 45.58
C ASP A 27 52.32 -34.66 45.95
N VAL A 28 53.01 -35.74 46.37
CA VAL A 28 54.41 -35.73 46.83
C VAL A 28 55.36 -35.10 45.81
N TYR A 29 55.12 -35.32 44.51
CA TYR A 29 56.00 -34.84 43.43
C TYR A 29 55.37 -33.76 42.55
N LYS A 30 54.20 -33.23 42.94
CA LYS A 30 53.46 -32.23 42.17
C LYS A 30 54.25 -30.93 41.96
N GLN A 31 55.09 -30.57 42.93
CA GLN A 31 55.97 -29.40 42.88
C GLN A 31 57.33 -29.68 42.19
N VAL A 32 57.58 -30.91 41.73
CA VAL A 32 58.83 -31.31 41.07
C VAL A 32 58.55 -32.06 39.75
N PRO A 33 58.06 -31.36 38.70
CA PRO A 33 57.52 -31.99 37.50
C PRO A 33 58.49 -32.91 36.76
N LYS A 34 59.80 -32.63 36.81
CA LYS A 34 60.83 -33.45 36.14
C LYS A 34 60.95 -34.86 36.78
N VAL A 35 60.86 -34.93 38.10
CA VAL A 35 60.92 -36.21 38.83
C VAL A 35 59.62 -36.98 38.60
N GLN A 36 58.47 -36.30 38.65
CA GLN A 36 57.17 -36.90 38.35
C GLN A 36 57.12 -37.49 36.93
N LYS A 37 57.59 -36.77 35.90
CA LYS A 37 57.68 -37.27 34.51
C LYS A 37 58.63 -38.45 34.35
N THR A 38 59.74 -38.48 35.10
CA THR A 38 60.68 -39.60 35.09
C THR A 38 60.03 -40.86 35.68
N LYS A 39 59.34 -40.71 36.82
CA LYS A 39 58.61 -41.81 37.47
C LYS A 39 57.43 -42.31 36.61
N SER A 40 56.72 -41.39 35.97
CA SER A 40 55.67 -41.72 34.99
C SER A 40 56.24 -42.52 33.83
N SER A 41 57.36 -42.11 33.25
CA SER A 41 58.00 -42.84 32.15
C SER A 41 58.44 -44.24 32.56
N GLN A 42 58.98 -44.41 33.78
CA GLN A 42 59.31 -45.73 34.32
C GLN A 42 58.06 -46.60 34.49
N ALA A 43 56.98 -46.05 35.07
CA ALA A 43 55.71 -46.77 35.23
C ALA A 43 55.13 -47.22 33.88
N ILE A 44 55.14 -46.34 32.87
CA ILE A 44 54.65 -46.65 31.52
C ILE A 44 55.41 -47.84 30.91
N ILE A 45 56.75 -47.87 31.05
CA ILE A 45 57.59 -48.98 30.58
C ILE A 45 57.25 -50.28 31.34
N TYR A 46 57.07 -50.23 32.65
CA TYR A 46 56.68 -51.43 33.41
C TYR A 46 55.29 -51.93 33.02
N PHE A 47 54.33 -51.05 32.74
CA PHE A 47 53.03 -51.45 32.19
C PHE A 47 53.15 -51.99 30.74
N GLU A 48 54.13 -51.53 29.96
CA GLU A 48 54.41 -52.08 28.63
C GLU A 48 54.89 -53.53 28.73
N TYR A 49 55.85 -53.80 29.62
CA TYR A 49 56.28 -55.16 29.92
C TYR A 49 55.14 -56.01 30.48
N ALA A 50 54.27 -55.45 31.33
CA ALA A 50 53.08 -56.16 31.80
C ALA A 50 52.12 -56.54 30.66
N ALA A 51 51.94 -55.65 29.67
CA ALA A 51 51.10 -55.90 28.50
C ALA A 51 51.69 -56.99 27.58
N ILE A 52 53.02 -57.06 27.47
CA ILE A 52 53.73 -58.11 26.71
C ILE A 52 53.61 -59.46 27.41
N LEU A 53 53.83 -59.49 28.74
CA LEU A 53 53.77 -60.71 29.54
C LEU A 53 52.35 -61.27 29.66
N ASN A 54 51.32 -60.42 29.59
CA ASN A 54 49.92 -60.84 29.56
C ASN A 54 49.11 -60.15 28.46
N PRO A 55 49.15 -60.67 27.21
CA PRO A 55 48.46 -60.07 26.07
C PRO A 55 46.94 -59.95 26.25
N LYS A 56 46.32 -60.83 27.06
CA LYS A 56 44.88 -60.76 27.37
C LYS A 56 44.49 -59.52 28.17
N GLN A 57 45.42 -58.87 28.86
CA GLN A 57 45.21 -57.63 29.61
C GLN A 57 45.83 -56.42 28.90
N LYS A 58 46.21 -56.54 27.63
CA LYS A 58 46.92 -55.48 26.90
C LYS A 58 46.16 -54.16 26.91
N ALA A 59 44.84 -54.18 26.70
CA ALA A 59 44.00 -52.98 26.72
C ALA A 59 44.02 -52.30 28.10
N GLU A 60 43.86 -53.06 29.17
CA GLU A 60 43.93 -52.59 30.57
C GLU A 60 45.30 -52.00 30.92
N LYS A 61 46.39 -52.69 30.58
CA LYS A 61 47.73 -52.18 30.89
C LYS A 61 48.04 -50.91 30.09
N THR A 62 47.57 -50.82 28.85
CA THR A 62 47.70 -49.60 28.02
C THR A 62 46.86 -48.44 28.57
N LEU A 63 45.67 -48.72 29.12
CA LEU A 63 44.86 -47.73 29.82
C LEU A 63 45.64 -47.15 31.02
N PHE A 64 46.25 -48.00 31.85
CA PHE A 64 47.06 -47.55 32.99
C PHE A 64 48.28 -46.73 32.57
N GLN A 65 48.89 -47.03 31.42
CA GLN A 65 49.92 -46.15 30.85
C GLN A 65 49.37 -44.75 30.57
N GLY A 66 48.17 -44.66 29.98
CA GLY A 66 47.47 -43.40 29.73
C GLY A 66 47.16 -42.63 31.01
N GLU A 67 46.62 -43.30 32.04
CA GLU A 67 46.37 -42.71 33.36
C GLU A 67 47.65 -42.20 34.03
N THR A 68 48.75 -42.94 33.86
CA THR A 68 50.06 -42.55 34.41
C THR A 68 50.66 -41.33 33.70
N ALA A 69 50.47 -41.22 32.38
CA ALA A 69 50.88 -40.04 31.62
C ALA A 69 50.01 -38.82 31.97
N TYR A 70 48.70 -39.02 32.12
CA TYR A 70 47.75 -37.99 32.53
C TYR A 70 48.10 -37.42 33.92
N ALA A 71 48.38 -38.29 34.89
CA ALA A 71 48.78 -37.89 36.24
C ALA A 71 50.08 -37.06 36.28
N ALA A 72 50.95 -37.19 35.28
CA ALA A 72 52.18 -36.42 35.13
C ALA A 72 52.03 -35.16 34.25
N SER A 73 50.78 -34.78 33.94
CA SER A 73 50.42 -33.66 33.07
C SER A 73 51.01 -33.74 31.65
N ASP A 74 51.32 -34.96 31.16
CA ASP A 74 51.77 -35.21 29.79
C ASP A 74 50.58 -35.64 28.92
N TYR A 75 49.67 -34.69 28.68
CA TYR A 75 48.37 -34.96 28.07
C TYR A 75 48.44 -35.42 26.63
N ASN A 76 49.42 -34.96 25.84
CA ASN A 76 49.64 -35.45 24.48
C ASN A 76 49.94 -36.96 24.48
N LYS A 77 50.90 -37.37 25.31
CA LYS A 77 51.26 -38.78 25.47
C LYS A 77 50.11 -39.58 26.08
N ALA A 78 49.37 -39.01 27.02
CA ALA A 78 48.19 -39.64 27.61
C ALA A 78 47.12 -39.93 26.54
N ILE A 79 46.79 -38.96 25.67
CA ILE A 79 45.81 -39.15 24.59
C ILE A 79 46.27 -40.24 23.62
N ASP A 80 47.53 -40.23 23.18
CA ASP A 80 48.07 -41.28 22.30
C ASP A 80 47.95 -42.69 22.93
N LEU A 81 48.23 -42.80 24.23
CA LEU A 81 48.11 -44.06 24.98
C LEU A 81 46.65 -44.46 25.18
N TYR A 82 45.75 -43.53 25.49
CA TYR A 82 44.32 -43.82 25.55
C TYR A 82 43.78 -44.25 24.19
N ILE A 83 44.24 -43.67 23.07
CA ILE A 83 43.83 -44.09 21.72
C ILE A 83 44.25 -45.54 21.48
N LYS A 84 45.49 -45.90 21.81
CA LYS A 84 45.98 -47.28 21.73
C LYS A 84 45.18 -48.22 22.62
N ALA A 85 44.88 -47.81 23.86
CA ALA A 85 44.08 -48.59 24.80
C ALA A 85 42.66 -48.83 24.27
N PHE A 86 42.03 -47.79 23.72
CA PHE A 86 40.71 -47.86 23.11
C PHE A 86 40.68 -48.80 21.90
N ASP A 87 41.64 -48.66 20.98
CA ASP A 87 41.68 -49.48 19.76
C ASP A 87 41.95 -50.96 20.10
N ALA A 88 42.80 -51.23 21.11
CA ALA A 88 43.00 -52.57 21.66
C ALA A 88 41.76 -53.13 22.37
N ALA A 89 41.08 -52.32 23.19
CA ALA A 89 39.85 -52.70 23.87
C ALA A 89 38.72 -53.01 22.87
N LYS A 90 38.62 -52.22 21.80
CA LYS A 90 37.64 -52.42 20.73
C LYS A 90 37.88 -53.74 19.99
N ALA A 91 39.14 -54.10 19.72
CA ALA A 91 39.47 -55.38 19.09
C ALA A 91 39.10 -56.58 19.97
N SER A 92 39.16 -56.42 21.30
CA SER A 92 38.79 -57.45 22.29
C SER A 92 37.35 -57.33 22.81
N ASN A 93 36.55 -56.39 22.31
CA ASN A 93 35.19 -56.08 22.76
C ASN A 93 35.06 -55.73 24.28
N GLU A 94 36.09 -55.09 24.85
CA GLU A 94 36.15 -54.70 26.26
C GLU A 94 35.52 -53.32 26.52
N THR A 95 34.19 -53.27 26.61
CA THR A 95 33.39 -52.02 26.67
C THR A 95 33.76 -51.09 27.83
N LYS A 96 34.10 -51.64 29.01
CA LYS A 96 34.52 -50.85 30.18
C LYS A 96 35.80 -50.05 29.89
N ILE A 97 36.80 -50.70 29.31
CA ILE A 97 38.09 -50.08 29.00
C ILE A 97 37.94 -49.06 27.87
N MET A 98 37.06 -49.34 26.89
CA MET A 98 36.69 -48.36 25.87
C MET A 98 36.12 -47.07 26.51
N SER A 99 35.18 -47.21 27.45
CA SER A 99 34.58 -46.07 28.15
C SER A 99 35.62 -45.28 28.95
N GLN A 100 36.44 -45.96 29.75
CA GLN A 100 37.50 -45.32 30.54
C GLN A 100 38.54 -44.63 29.67
N SER A 101 38.92 -45.23 28.54
CA SER A 101 39.85 -44.63 27.58
C SER A 101 39.26 -43.35 26.96
N LEU A 102 37.97 -43.35 26.60
CA LEU A 102 37.29 -42.17 26.08
C LEU A 102 37.20 -41.04 27.11
N GLU A 103 36.88 -41.37 28.37
CA GLU A 103 36.89 -40.41 29.47
C GLU A 103 38.28 -39.82 29.71
N GLY A 104 39.32 -40.66 29.65
CA GLY A 104 40.71 -40.25 29.73
C GLY A 104 41.10 -39.29 28.60
N MET A 105 40.73 -39.60 27.35
CA MET A 105 40.98 -38.71 26.20
C MET A 105 40.29 -37.36 26.38
N LEU A 106 38.98 -37.36 26.70
CA LEU A 106 38.20 -36.13 26.84
C LEU A 106 38.68 -35.28 28.02
N SER A 107 39.07 -35.91 29.13
CA SER A 107 39.64 -35.23 30.29
C SER A 107 40.98 -34.60 29.94
N SER A 108 41.82 -35.28 29.16
CA SER A 108 43.12 -34.77 28.69
C SER A 108 42.98 -33.58 27.76
N LEU A 109 42.02 -33.63 26.83
CA LEU A 109 41.71 -32.51 25.93
C LEU A 109 41.16 -31.27 26.65
N GLY A 110 40.56 -31.45 27.83
CA GLY A 110 39.94 -30.37 28.60
C GLY A 110 40.87 -29.63 29.56
N GLN A 111 42.15 -30.01 29.65
CA GLN A 111 43.10 -29.40 30.59
C GLN A 111 43.67 -28.07 30.07
N ASP A 112 43.81 -27.08 30.94
CA ASP A 112 44.30 -25.73 30.59
C ASP A 112 45.73 -25.71 30.03
N SER A 113 46.53 -26.69 30.42
CA SER A 113 47.93 -26.86 29.98
C SER A 113 48.06 -27.69 28.70
N PHE A 114 46.95 -28.09 28.09
CA PHE A 114 46.97 -28.72 26.78
C PHE A 114 47.22 -27.68 25.68
N ASP A 115 48.23 -27.93 24.86
CA ASP A 115 48.60 -27.05 23.76
C ASP A 115 47.49 -27.02 22.71
N LYS A 116 46.76 -25.89 22.66
CA LYS A 116 45.64 -25.67 21.73
C LYS A 116 46.04 -25.78 20.26
N THR A 117 47.32 -25.57 19.92
CA THR A 117 47.81 -25.71 18.53
C THR A 117 47.98 -27.18 18.12
N GLN A 118 48.24 -28.08 19.07
CA GLN A 118 48.27 -29.53 18.84
C GLN A 118 46.88 -30.17 18.97
N ALA A 119 45.92 -29.44 19.53
CA ALA A 119 44.60 -29.96 19.80
C ALA A 119 43.84 -30.37 18.54
N GLU A 120 44.08 -29.71 17.40
CA GLU A 120 43.52 -30.11 16.10
C GLU A 120 43.90 -31.55 15.70
N LYS A 121 45.13 -32.00 16.03
CA LYS A 121 45.59 -33.38 15.81
C LYS A 121 44.72 -34.40 16.55
N TYR A 122 44.17 -34.03 17.71
CA TYR A 122 43.51 -34.95 18.62
C TYR A 122 41.99 -34.79 18.70
N TYR A 123 41.43 -33.60 18.42
CA TYR A 123 39.99 -33.37 18.49
C TYR A 123 39.21 -34.29 17.55
N LEU A 124 39.60 -34.34 16.28
CA LEU A 124 38.93 -35.20 15.28
C LEU A 124 38.97 -36.69 15.66
N PRO A 125 40.14 -37.31 15.94
CA PRO A 125 40.19 -38.74 16.25
C PRO A 125 39.51 -39.10 17.58
N VAL A 126 39.53 -38.21 18.58
CA VAL A 126 38.87 -38.45 19.88
C VAL A 126 37.35 -38.31 19.77
N TYR A 127 36.84 -37.22 19.20
CA TYR A 127 35.40 -37.00 19.07
C TYR A 127 34.75 -38.03 18.13
N THR A 128 35.42 -38.40 17.04
CA THR A 128 34.94 -39.46 16.14
C THR A 128 34.84 -40.81 16.85
N ARG A 129 35.84 -41.17 17.67
CA ARG A 129 35.80 -42.41 18.48
C ARG A 129 34.68 -42.35 19.52
N TYR A 130 34.51 -41.22 20.20
CA TYR A 130 33.45 -41.04 21.18
C TYR A 130 32.08 -41.29 20.55
N ILE A 131 31.77 -40.61 19.43
CA ILE A 131 30.50 -40.75 18.71
C ILE A 131 30.32 -42.16 18.13
N SER A 132 31.39 -42.90 17.85
CA SER A 132 31.28 -44.29 17.39
C SER A 132 30.75 -45.25 18.47
N VAL A 133 30.93 -44.89 19.75
CA VAL A 133 30.52 -45.71 20.92
C VAL A 133 29.23 -45.18 21.53
N ASP A 134 29.16 -43.87 21.79
CA ASP A 134 27.99 -43.22 22.38
C ASP A 134 27.44 -42.15 21.41
N LYS A 135 26.26 -42.44 20.87
CA LYS A 135 25.61 -41.63 19.84
C LYS A 135 24.50 -40.73 20.36
N LYS A 136 24.02 -40.94 21.59
CA LYS A 136 22.72 -40.41 22.03
C LYS A 136 22.70 -39.77 23.41
N SER A 137 23.77 -39.88 24.20
CA SER A 137 23.82 -39.20 25.50
C SER A 137 23.86 -37.68 25.37
N GLU A 138 23.56 -36.99 26.47
CA GLU A 138 23.73 -35.53 26.58
C GLU A 138 25.19 -35.12 26.30
N ARG A 139 26.15 -35.94 26.72
CA ARG A 139 27.56 -35.73 26.40
C ARG A 139 27.82 -35.90 24.91
N ALA A 140 27.25 -36.92 24.26
CA ALA A 140 27.34 -37.09 22.81
C ALA A 140 26.78 -35.88 22.05
N ASN A 141 25.68 -35.27 22.50
CA ASN A 141 25.15 -34.03 21.92
C ASN A 141 26.23 -32.93 21.84
N SER A 142 26.88 -32.64 22.97
CA SER A 142 27.97 -31.65 23.02
C SER A 142 29.15 -32.04 22.12
N ILE A 143 29.51 -33.32 22.07
CA ILE A 143 30.63 -33.81 21.26
C ILE A 143 30.33 -33.72 19.76
N TYR A 144 29.10 -33.96 19.30
CA TYR A 144 28.71 -33.71 17.90
C TYR A 144 28.91 -32.25 17.52
N THR A 145 28.48 -31.32 18.37
CA THR A 145 28.65 -29.88 18.14
C THR A 145 30.12 -29.47 18.08
N LYS A 146 30.96 -30.02 18.97
CA LYS A 146 32.41 -29.78 18.92
C LYS A 146 33.05 -30.37 17.66
N LEU A 147 32.73 -31.62 17.32
CA LEU A 147 33.23 -32.28 16.10
C LEU A 147 32.87 -31.49 14.83
N PHE A 148 31.60 -31.10 14.70
CA PHE A 148 31.12 -30.29 13.58
C PHE A 148 31.93 -28.99 13.45
N ASN A 149 32.09 -28.25 14.56
CA ASN A 149 32.80 -26.98 14.54
C ASN A 149 34.29 -27.15 14.23
N THR A 150 34.94 -28.20 14.76
CA THR A 150 36.34 -28.51 14.44
C THR A 150 36.51 -28.82 12.96
N GLN A 151 35.64 -29.67 12.37
CA GLN A 151 35.69 -29.99 10.94
C GLN A 151 35.46 -28.76 10.07
N PHE A 152 34.44 -27.95 10.42
CA PHE A 152 34.12 -26.73 9.68
C PHE A 152 35.28 -25.72 9.72
N ALA A 153 35.89 -25.51 10.90
CA ALA A 153 37.03 -24.61 11.06
C ALA A 153 38.27 -25.07 10.27
N ALA A 154 38.50 -26.39 10.19
CA ALA A 154 39.57 -26.99 9.40
C ALA A 154 39.30 -26.98 7.88
N GLY A 155 38.14 -26.51 7.43
CA GLY A 155 37.74 -26.52 6.02
C GLY A 155 37.24 -27.88 5.51
N ASP A 156 37.11 -28.89 6.37
CA ASP A 156 36.50 -30.18 6.05
C ASP A 156 34.97 -30.06 6.05
N ILE A 157 34.45 -29.35 5.04
CA ILE A 157 33.01 -29.16 4.85
C ILE A 157 32.27 -30.51 4.69
N PRO A 158 32.75 -31.46 3.87
CA PRO A 158 32.08 -32.77 3.74
C PRO A 158 32.00 -33.53 5.07
N GLY A 159 33.06 -33.47 5.90
CA GLY A 159 33.05 -34.03 7.25
C GLY A 159 32.03 -33.36 8.16
N ALA A 160 31.97 -32.02 8.14
CA ALA A 160 30.99 -31.26 8.91
C ALA A 160 29.54 -31.59 8.50
N GLU A 161 29.26 -31.68 7.20
CA GLU A 161 27.95 -32.09 6.68
C GLU A 161 27.54 -33.49 7.16
N LYS A 162 28.47 -34.44 7.10
CA LYS A 162 28.24 -35.81 7.58
C LYS A 162 27.94 -35.82 9.08
N THR A 163 28.69 -35.06 9.88
CA THR A 163 28.47 -34.94 11.33
C THR A 163 27.11 -34.31 11.63
N MET A 164 26.70 -33.27 10.89
CA MET A 164 25.37 -32.66 11.02
C MET A 164 24.25 -33.64 10.69
N SER A 165 24.37 -34.43 9.61
CA SER A 165 23.38 -35.47 9.27
C SER A 165 23.29 -36.54 10.35
N LEU A 166 24.43 -36.98 10.91
CA LEU A 166 24.45 -37.94 12.02
C LEU A 166 23.83 -37.34 13.29
N PHE A 167 24.07 -36.06 13.56
CA PHE A 167 23.47 -35.36 14.70
C PHE A 167 21.94 -35.32 14.56
N ALA A 168 21.42 -34.89 13.40
CA ALA A 168 19.97 -34.83 13.15
C ALA A 168 19.28 -36.19 13.32
N ALA A 169 19.94 -37.27 12.88
CA ALA A 169 19.42 -38.64 13.04
C ALA A 169 19.39 -39.12 14.50
N ASN A 170 20.35 -38.71 15.33
CA ASN A 170 20.45 -39.16 16.73
C ASN A 170 19.73 -38.23 17.72
N PHE A 171 19.62 -36.94 17.40
CA PHE A 171 18.97 -35.89 18.22
C PHE A 171 17.85 -35.17 17.44
N PRO A 172 16.83 -35.87 16.94
CA PRO A 172 15.80 -35.28 16.07
C PRO A 172 14.93 -34.21 16.76
N LYS A 173 14.98 -34.12 18.09
CA LYS A 173 14.23 -33.13 18.87
C LYS A 173 15.00 -31.84 19.13
N ASP A 174 16.33 -31.85 19.01
CA ASP A 174 17.20 -30.69 19.24
C ASP A 174 17.29 -29.87 17.95
N PHE A 175 16.25 -29.08 17.69
CA PHE A 175 16.18 -28.25 16.48
C PHE A 175 17.11 -27.03 16.56
N GLU A 176 17.40 -26.50 17.76
CA GLU A 176 18.25 -25.31 17.92
C GLU A 176 19.70 -25.60 17.49
N THR A 177 20.24 -26.75 17.89
CA THR A 177 21.59 -27.17 17.47
C THR A 177 21.62 -27.50 15.97
N GLN A 178 20.59 -28.16 15.44
CA GLN A 178 20.47 -28.43 14.00
C GLN A 178 20.46 -27.13 13.19
N GLU A 179 19.68 -26.13 13.59
CA GLU A 179 19.65 -24.80 12.96
C GLU A 179 21.02 -24.13 12.96
N GLY A 180 21.74 -24.17 14.09
CA GLY A 180 23.07 -23.57 14.20
C GLY A 180 24.08 -24.21 13.24
N MET A 181 24.06 -25.54 13.11
CA MET A 181 24.90 -26.26 12.14
C MET A 181 24.50 -25.95 10.69
N LEU A 182 23.20 -25.99 10.39
CA LEU A 182 22.66 -25.68 9.06
C LEU A 182 23.01 -24.26 8.62
N ALA A 183 22.86 -23.28 9.51
CA ALA A 183 23.16 -21.88 9.22
C ALA A 183 24.61 -21.71 8.76
N LYS A 184 25.57 -22.34 9.43
CA LYS A 184 26.99 -22.29 9.06
C LYS A 184 27.27 -22.92 7.69
N ILE A 185 26.70 -24.11 7.42
CA ILE A 185 26.86 -24.79 6.13
C ILE A 185 26.21 -23.99 4.99
N MET A 186 24.97 -23.53 5.19
CA MET A 186 24.24 -22.76 4.18
C MET A 186 24.90 -21.41 3.92
N GLU A 187 25.43 -20.73 4.95
CA GLU A 187 26.18 -19.50 4.79
C GLU A 187 27.47 -19.70 4.00
N HIS A 188 28.20 -20.80 4.22
CA HIS A 188 29.37 -21.16 3.43
C HIS A 188 29.03 -21.24 1.93
N TYR A 189 27.99 -21.99 1.56
CA TYR A 189 27.59 -22.13 0.16
C TYR A 189 27.03 -20.83 -0.42
N ARG A 190 26.28 -20.05 0.36
CA ARG A 190 25.78 -18.73 -0.05
C ARG A 190 26.93 -17.79 -0.40
N ASN A 191 27.97 -17.72 0.43
CA ASN A 191 29.12 -16.85 0.20
C ASN A 191 29.91 -17.26 -1.07
N LYS A 192 29.89 -18.55 -1.42
CA LYS A 192 30.44 -19.08 -2.68
C LYS A 192 29.48 -18.97 -3.88
N LYS A 193 28.27 -18.44 -3.68
CA LYS A 193 27.18 -18.39 -4.69
C LYS A 193 26.77 -19.77 -5.24
N ASP A 194 27.00 -20.84 -4.48
CA ASP A 194 26.52 -22.18 -4.82
C ASP A 194 25.08 -22.36 -4.33
N TYR A 195 24.15 -21.74 -5.06
CA TYR A 195 22.73 -21.77 -4.71
C TYR A 195 22.07 -23.14 -4.94
N SER A 196 22.71 -24.03 -5.72
CA SER A 196 22.24 -25.41 -5.91
C SER A 196 22.34 -26.18 -4.60
N LYS A 197 23.45 -26.03 -3.88
CA LYS A 197 23.62 -26.60 -2.54
C LYS A 197 22.66 -26.01 -1.51
N VAL A 198 22.47 -24.68 -1.53
CA VAL A 198 21.49 -24.02 -0.65
C VAL A 198 20.08 -24.57 -0.88
N LYS A 199 19.67 -24.74 -2.15
CA LYS A 199 18.38 -25.36 -2.52
C LYS A 199 18.24 -26.78 -1.97
N ALA A 200 19.28 -27.60 -2.11
CA ALA A 200 19.26 -28.98 -1.61
C ALA A 200 19.02 -29.04 -0.10
N TYR A 201 19.64 -28.14 0.68
CA TYR A 201 19.38 -28.07 2.13
C TYR A 201 17.96 -27.61 2.47
N VAL A 202 17.40 -26.69 1.69
CA VAL A 202 15.99 -26.28 1.88
C VAL A 202 15.04 -27.45 1.57
N ALA A 203 15.33 -28.25 0.53
CA ALA A 203 14.59 -29.46 0.23
C ALA A 203 14.69 -30.48 1.38
N ASP A 204 15.91 -30.75 1.85
CA ASP A 204 16.15 -31.64 3.01
C ASP A 204 15.35 -31.19 4.26
N ILE A 205 15.24 -29.88 4.52
CA ILE A 205 14.43 -29.34 5.63
C ILE A 205 12.94 -29.58 5.39
N ASN A 206 12.44 -29.33 4.17
CA ASN A 206 11.03 -29.55 3.83
C ASN A 206 10.65 -31.04 3.87
N ASP A 207 11.58 -31.94 3.52
CA ASP A 207 11.42 -33.39 3.56
C ASP A 207 11.54 -33.95 5.00
N GLY A 208 11.83 -33.09 5.98
CA GLY A 208 11.91 -33.45 7.40
C GLY A 208 13.23 -34.11 7.81
N LYS A 209 14.24 -34.14 6.94
CA LYS A 209 15.58 -34.65 7.28
C LYS A 209 16.25 -33.80 8.36
N TYR A 210 15.98 -32.50 8.37
CA TYR A 210 16.40 -31.59 9.43
C TYR A 210 15.21 -30.89 10.05
N LYS A 211 15.19 -30.81 11.39
CA LYS A 211 14.15 -30.13 12.15
C LYS A 211 14.59 -28.71 12.46
N VAL A 212 13.77 -27.74 12.07
CA VAL A 212 13.97 -26.32 12.33
C VAL A 212 12.70 -25.69 12.89
N SER A 213 12.84 -24.57 13.58
CA SER A 213 11.77 -23.67 13.99
C SER A 213 11.04 -23.07 12.80
N LYS A 214 9.77 -22.71 13.01
CA LYS A 214 8.95 -22.03 12.00
C LYS A 214 9.62 -20.73 11.52
N LYS A 215 10.18 -19.96 12.47
CA LYS A 215 10.87 -18.69 12.18
C LYS A 215 12.05 -18.89 11.24
N TYR A 216 12.86 -19.90 11.45
CA TYR A 216 14.00 -20.21 10.59
C TYR A 216 13.54 -20.69 9.21
N ALA A 217 12.53 -21.56 9.14
CA ALA A 217 11.94 -21.98 7.86
C ALA A 217 11.40 -20.79 7.05
N ASP A 218 10.73 -19.84 7.69
CA ASP A 218 10.23 -18.62 7.04
C ASP A 218 11.37 -17.72 6.53
N ALA A 219 12.43 -17.55 7.32
CA ALA A 219 13.63 -16.82 6.90
C ALA A 219 14.31 -17.48 5.69
N LEU A 220 14.37 -18.81 5.64
CA LEU A 220 14.89 -19.55 4.49
C LEU A 220 14.02 -19.39 3.24
N ARG A 221 12.69 -19.44 3.36
CA ARG A 221 11.79 -19.18 2.22
C ARG A 221 11.97 -17.77 1.67
N ALA A 222 12.14 -16.77 2.55
CA ALA A 222 12.43 -15.40 2.14
C ALA A 222 13.79 -15.28 1.43
N LEU A 223 14.83 -15.93 1.95
CA LEU A 223 16.15 -15.99 1.32
C LEU A 223 16.09 -16.65 -0.06
N MET A 224 15.38 -17.78 -0.19
CA MET A 224 15.20 -18.48 -1.45
C MET A 224 14.50 -17.60 -2.50
N THR A 225 13.46 -16.89 -2.07
CA THR A 225 12.77 -15.91 -2.92
C THR A 225 13.73 -14.83 -3.40
N LYS A 226 14.55 -14.28 -2.50
CA LYS A 226 15.57 -13.27 -2.84
C LYS A 226 16.57 -13.81 -3.88
N ILE A 227 17.14 -14.99 -3.65
CA ILE A 227 18.10 -15.63 -4.57
C ILE A 227 17.48 -15.82 -5.96
N GLN A 228 16.22 -16.24 -6.02
CA GLN A 228 15.51 -16.48 -7.28
C GLN A 228 15.30 -15.20 -8.09
N ILE A 229 15.11 -14.04 -7.43
CA ILE A 229 14.83 -12.76 -8.11
C ILE A 229 16.07 -11.87 -8.28
N GLU A 230 17.12 -12.04 -7.46
CA GLU A 230 18.27 -11.11 -7.38
C GLU A 230 18.99 -10.92 -8.72
N GLY A 231 19.27 -12.00 -9.45
CA GLY A 231 19.93 -11.90 -10.75
C GLY A 231 19.10 -11.16 -11.81
N VAL A 232 17.77 -11.28 -11.74
CA VAL A 232 16.84 -10.59 -12.64
C VAL A 232 16.69 -9.12 -12.24
N GLN A 233 16.61 -8.83 -10.95
CA GLN A 233 16.60 -7.46 -10.42
C GLN A 233 17.87 -6.68 -10.77
N GLN A 234 19.04 -7.28 -10.62
CA GLN A 234 20.30 -6.64 -11.03
C GLN A 234 20.34 -6.34 -12.53
N SER A 235 19.73 -7.18 -13.36
CA SER A 235 19.62 -6.92 -14.80
C SER A 235 18.69 -5.75 -15.09
N LEU A 236 17.57 -5.66 -14.35
CA LEU A 236 16.63 -4.55 -14.44
C LEU A 236 17.26 -3.21 -14.00
N GLU A 237 17.98 -3.20 -12.88
CA GLU A 237 18.68 -2.02 -12.35
C GLU A 237 19.76 -1.50 -13.31
N LYS A 238 20.37 -2.38 -14.10
CA LYS A 238 21.31 -2.03 -15.17
C LYS A 238 20.64 -1.56 -16.47
N GLY A 239 19.31 -1.52 -16.51
CA GLY A 239 18.54 -1.11 -17.69
C GLY A 239 18.34 -2.21 -18.75
N HIS A 240 18.76 -3.45 -18.49
CA HIS A 240 18.59 -4.58 -19.42
C HIS A 240 17.17 -5.16 -19.33
N LYS A 241 16.17 -4.38 -19.78
CA LYS A 241 14.75 -4.71 -19.63
C LYS A 241 14.34 -6.01 -20.35
N ASP A 242 14.94 -6.31 -21.49
CA ASP A 242 14.70 -7.52 -22.26
C ASP A 242 15.18 -8.79 -21.52
N VAL A 243 16.37 -8.71 -20.90
CA VAL A 243 16.92 -9.77 -20.05
C VAL A 243 16.07 -9.95 -18.80
N ALA A 244 15.67 -8.84 -18.16
CA ALA A 244 14.80 -8.87 -16.99
C ALA A 244 13.44 -9.52 -17.30
N LEU A 245 12.82 -9.15 -18.43
CA LEU A 245 11.55 -9.70 -18.87
C LEU A 245 11.62 -11.22 -19.09
N LYS A 246 12.64 -11.71 -19.81
CA LYS A 246 12.88 -13.15 -19.98
C LYS A 246 13.13 -13.85 -18.64
N GLY A 247 13.88 -13.20 -17.74
CA GLY A 247 14.18 -13.70 -16.41
C GLY A 247 12.92 -13.88 -15.55
N TYR A 248 12.04 -12.89 -15.51
CA TYR A 248 10.80 -12.98 -14.73
C TYR A 248 9.82 -14.01 -15.29
N HIS A 249 9.69 -14.17 -16.61
CA HIS A 249 8.91 -15.28 -17.19
C HIS A 249 9.45 -16.63 -16.73
N LYS A 250 10.77 -16.84 -16.81
CA LYS A 250 11.41 -18.08 -16.35
C LYS A 250 11.16 -18.34 -14.85
N ILE A 251 11.17 -17.30 -14.02
CA ILE A 251 10.84 -17.44 -12.59
C ILE A 251 9.38 -17.88 -12.42
N TYR A 252 8.44 -17.25 -13.13
CA TYR A 252 7.03 -17.57 -13.01
C TYR A 252 6.71 -19.01 -13.46
N GLU A 253 7.28 -19.43 -14.59
CA GLU A 253 7.08 -20.75 -15.19
C GLU A 253 7.78 -21.89 -14.44
N ASN A 254 8.88 -21.60 -13.72
CA ASN A 254 9.63 -22.63 -13.01
C ASN A 254 8.81 -23.24 -11.85
N ALA A 255 8.66 -24.57 -11.85
CA ALA A 255 7.98 -25.32 -10.80
C ALA A 255 8.67 -25.21 -9.42
N GLU A 256 9.99 -25.00 -9.39
CA GLU A 256 10.77 -24.82 -8.16
C GLU A 256 10.70 -23.39 -7.58
N SER A 257 10.10 -22.44 -8.30
CA SER A 257 9.97 -21.06 -7.79
C SER A 257 9.00 -21.02 -6.62
N THR A 258 9.39 -20.29 -5.57
CA THR A 258 8.49 -20.11 -4.43
C THR A 258 7.23 -19.35 -4.87
N PRO A 259 6.06 -19.57 -4.22
CA PRO A 259 4.87 -18.79 -4.53
C PRO A 259 5.12 -17.28 -4.50
N LYS A 260 5.88 -16.81 -3.49
CA LYS A 260 6.24 -15.39 -3.37
C LYS A 260 7.14 -14.88 -4.50
N ALA A 261 8.05 -15.71 -5.01
CA ALA A 261 8.87 -15.37 -6.17
C ALA A 261 8.01 -15.25 -7.45
N LYS A 262 7.04 -16.15 -7.64
CA LYS A 262 6.11 -16.09 -8.78
C LYS A 262 5.24 -14.83 -8.74
N VAL A 263 4.67 -14.51 -7.58
CA VAL A 263 3.88 -13.29 -7.38
C VAL A 263 4.71 -12.03 -7.67
N ASN A 264 5.94 -11.98 -7.16
CA ASN A 264 6.85 -10.87 -7.43
C ASN A 264 7.22 -10.77 -8.92
N ALA A 265 7.46 -11.90 -9.58
CA ALA A 265 7.72 -11.95 -11.01
C ALA A 265 6.53 -11.45 -11.83
N ALA A 266 5.30 -11.87 -11.50
CA ALA A 266 4.08 -11.40 -12.15
C ALA A 266 3.92 -9.88 -12.02
N TYR A 267 4.16 -9.31 -10.84
CA TYR A 267 4.11 -7.85 -10.66
C TYR A 267 5.17 -7.13 -11.51
N ASN A 268 6.43 -7.59 -11.50
CA ASN A 268 7.47 -6.95 -12.28
C ASN A 268 7.24 -7.09 -13.80
N LEU A 269 6.66 -8.21 -14.25
CA LEU A 269 6.21 -8.36 -15.63
C LEU A 269 5.13 -7.32 -15.97
N SER A 270 4.15 -7.12 -15.08
CA SER A 270 3.10 -6.10 -15.25
C SER A 270 3.67 -4.69 -15.44
N ALA A 271 4.63 -4.30 -14.59
CA ALA A 271 5.32 -3.01 -14.65
C ALA A 271 6.19 -2.86 -15.90
N LEU A 272 6.97 -3.89 -16.26
CA LEU A 272 7.80 -3.87 -17.47
C LEU A 272 6.96 -3.74 -18.75
N TYR A 273 5.87 -4.52 -18.85
CA TYR A 273 4.98 -4.41 -20.00
C TYR A 273 4.26 -3.06 -20.06
N TYR A 274 3.96 -2.46 -18.92
CA TYR A 274 3.43 -1.10 -18.85
C TYR A 274 4.41 -0.09 -19.45
N GLU A 275 5.67 -0.12 -19.03
CA GLU A 275 6.74 0.74 -19.55
C GLU A 275 7.00 0.54 -21.04
N MET A 276 6.91 -0.71 -21.52
CA MET A 276 7.06 -1.04 -22.95
C MET A 276 5.83 -0.68 -23.79
N GLY A 277 4.76 -0.20 -23.16
CA GLY A 277 3.57 0.22 -23.85
C GLY A 277 2.54 -0.90 -24.12
N ASN A 278 2.82 -2.15 -23.74
CA ASN A 278 1.96 -3.31 -23.98
C ASN A 278 0.86 -3.44 -22.91
N ALA A 279 -0.27 -2.77 -23.15
CA ALA A 279 -1.41 -2.71 -22.22
C ALA A 279 -1.97 -4.10 -21.87
N ASN A 280 -2.19 -4.97 -22.86
CA ASN A 280 -2.78 -6.29 -22.63
C ASN A 280 -1.93 -7.18 -21.72
N GLN A 281 -0.61 -7.20 -21.95
CA GLN A 281 0.29 -7.98 -21.11
C GLN A 281 0.44 -7.36 -19.72
N SER A 282 0.50 -6.03 -19.63
CA SER A 282 0.55 -5.33 -18.35
C SER A 282 -0.67 -5.65 -17.48
N TYR A 283 -1.88 -5.58 -18.06
CA TYR A 283 -3.12 -5.97 -17.40
C TYR A 283 -3.10 -7.44 -16.96
N LYS A 284 -2.80 -8.37 -17.89
CA LYS A 284 -2.77 -9.82 -17.61
C LYS A 284 -1.91 -10.11 -16.37
N TRP A 285 -0.66 -9.66 -16.39
CA TRP A 285 0.28 -9.90 -15.31
C TRP A 285 -0.07 -9.13 -14.03
N GLY A 286 -0.67 -7.94 -14.16
CA GLY A 286 -1.12 -7.13 -13.02
C GLY A 286 -2.25 -7.81 -12.25
N VAL A 287 -3.24 -8.36 -12.96
CA VAL A 287 -4.33 -9.14 -12.35
C VAL A 287 -3.82 -10.42 -11.72
N THR A 288 -2.94 -11.17 -12.41
CA THR A 288 -2.29 -12.36 -11.85
C THR A 288 -1.61 -12.04 -10.53
N ALA A 289 -0.79 -10.98 -10.49
CA ALA A 289 -0.09 -10.56 -9.29
C ALA A 289 -1.04 -10.14 -8.17
N VAL A 290 -1.99 -9.24 -8.43
CA VAL A 290 -2.93 -8.73 -7.39
C VAL A 290 -3.79 -9.84 -6.79
N ASN A 291 -4.23 -10.81 -7.59
CA ASN A 291 -5.04 -11.92 -7.09
C ASN A 291 -4.27 -12.75 -6.06
N GLU A 292 -3.00 -13.06 -6.35
CA GLU A 292 -2.13 -13.90 -5.52
C GLU A 292 -1.44 -13.14 -4.36
N MET A 293 -1.24 -11.82 -4.47
CA MET A 293 -0.67 -10.98 -3.40
C MET A 293 -1.59 -10.91 -2.19
N ASP A 294 -1.02 -10.90 -0.99
CA ASP A 294 -1.75 -10.46 0.20
C ASP A 294 -1.96 -8.93 0.17
N ALA A 295 -2.84 -8.43 1.04
CA ALA A 295 -3.20 -7.01 1.03
C ALA A 295 -2.00 -6.11 1.40
N ALA A 296 -1.17 -6.54 2.36
CA ALA A 296 0.03 -5.84 2.79
C ALA A 296 1.07 -5.69 1.67
N ASP A 297 1.23 -6.71 0.81
CA ASP A 297 2.11 -6.65 -0.35
C ASP A 297 1.55 -5.73 -1.44
N VAL A 298 0.23 -5.68 -1.68
CA VAL A 298 -0.38 -4.71 -2.61
C VAL A 298 -0.16 -3.27 -2.17
N VAL A 299 -0.22 -2.98 -0.86
CA VAL A 299 0.05 -1.63 -0.33
C VAL A 299 1.43 -1.12 -0.74
N LYS A 300 2.46 -1.98 -0.69
CA LYS A 300 3.84 -1.63 -1.06
C LYS A 300 4.00 -1.21 -2.52
N PHE A 301 3.13 -1.70 -3.40
CA PHE A 301 3.18 -1.45 -4.84
C PHE A 301 1.99 -0.62 -5.34
N SER A 302 1.26 0.03 -4.43
CA SER A 302 0.00 0.69 -4.73
C SER A 302 0.14 1.82 -5.76
N ASP A 303 1.17 2.66 -5.67
CA ASP A 303 1.43 3.73 -6.65
C ASP A 303 1.65 3.19 -8.08
N SER A 304 2.36 2.07 -8.18
CA SER A 304 2.62 1.40 -9.45
C SER A 304 1.33 0.84 -10.05
N TYR A 305 0.51 0.14 -9.26
CA TYR A 305 -0.79 -0.35 -9.72
C TYR A 305 -1.76 0.77 -10.12
N LEU A 306 -1.77 1.88 -9.38
CA LEU A 306 -2.57 3.06 -9.73
C LEU A 306 -2.10 3.67 -11.06
N SER A 307 -0.79 3.74 -11.28
CA SER A 307 -0.21 4.22 -12.54
C SER A 307 -0.55 3.29 -13.71
N ILE A 308 -0.44 1.97 -13.51
CA ILE A 308 -0.76 0.97 -14.52
C ILE A 308 -2.24 1.04 -14.88
N SER A 309 -3.15 1.07 -13.90
CA SER A 309 -4.60 1.16 -14.16
C SER A 309 -4.97 2.47 -14.87
N ALA A 310 -4.43 3.62 -14.45
CA ALA A 310 -4.63 4.89 -15.15
C ALA A 310 -4.03 4.85 -16.58
N GLY A 311 -2.89 4.21 -16.76
CA GLY A 311 -2.27 4.01 -18.06
C GLY A 311 -3.11 3.15 -19.02
N LEU A 312 -3.75 2.09 -18.51
CA LEU A 312 -4.74 1.31 -19.26
C LEU A 312 -5.91 2.21 -19.69
N PHE A 313 -6.43 3.03 -18.78
CA PHE A 313 -7.52 3.97 -19.07
C PHE A 313 -7.14 4.95 -20.20
N LEU A 314 -5.97 5.60 -20.09
CA LEU A 314 -5.50 6.56 -21.09
C LEU A 314 -5.28 5.95 -22.48
N LYS A 315 -5.03 4.64 -22.55
CA LYS A 315 -4.94 3.87 -23.80
C LYS A 315 -6.26 3.29 -24.27
N GLN A 316 -7.38 3.71 -23.67
CA GLN A 316 -8.74 3.25 -23.99
C GLN A 316 -8.99 1.76 -23.68
N HIS A 317 -8.15 1.15 -22.83
CA HIS A 317 -8.36 -0.19 -22.29
C HIS A 317 -9.26 -0.12 -21.04
N PHE A 318 -10.46 0.40 -21.25
CA PHE A 318 -11.45 0.77 -20.23
C PHE A 318 -11.82 -0.38 -19.27
N ASP A 319 -12.20 -1.54 -19.80
CA ASP A 319 -12.63 -2.67 -18.97
C ASP A 319 -11.49 -3.24 -18.13
N GLN A 320 -10.29 -3.35 -18.74
CA GLN A 320 -9.07 -3.80 -18.08
C GLN A 320 -8.64 -2.84 -16.97
N SER A 321 -8.73 -1.53 -17.23
CA SER A 321 -8.46 -0.49 -16.24
C SER A 321 -9.41 -0.58 -15.05
N SER A 322 -10.72 -0.71 -15.33
CA SER A 322 -11.76 -0.80 -14.30
C SER A 322 -11.58 -2.03 -13.42
N ASP A 323 -11.37 -3.21 -14.02
CA ASP A 323 -11.14 -4.46 -13.30
C ASP A 323 -9.88 -4.40 -12.42
N LEU A 324 -8.74 -3.97 -12.98
CA LEU A 324 -7.51 -3.87 -12.21
C LEU A 324 -7.63 -2.84 -11.07
N SER A 325 -8.22 -1.67 -11.35
CA SER A 325 -8.42 -0.61 -10.36
C SER A 325 -9.29 -1.09 -9.19
N TYR A 326 -10.39 -1.80 -9.49
CA TYR A 326 -11.26 -2.37 -8.47
C TYR A 326 -10.55 -3.45 -7.65
N LYS A 327 -9.84 -4.38 -8.28
CA LYS A 327 -9.07 -5.42 -7.57
C LYS A 327 -8.04 -4.81 -6.62
N VAL A 328 -7.32 -3.77 -7.05
CA VAL A 328 -6.36 -3.05 -6.21
C VAL A 328 -7.09 -2.37 -5.05
N LEU A 329 -8.19 -1.66 -5.30
CA LEU A 329 -9.02 -1.05 -4.26
C LEU A 329 -9.44 -2.07 -3.19
N THR A 330 -9.96 -3.24 -3.59
CA THR A 330 -10.42 -4.27 -2.62
C THR A 330 -9.30 -4.81 -1.73
N LYS A 331 -8.05 -4.82 -2.21
CA LYS A 331 -6.87 -5.21 -1.41
C LYS A 331 -6.46 -4.08 -0.48
N LEU A 332 -6.31 -2.86 -1.01
CA LEU A 332 -5.95 -1.69 -0.20
C LEU A 332 -6.96 -1.42 0.92
N CYS A 333 -8.22 -1.74 0.68
CA CYS A 333 -9.30 -1.57 1.63
C CYS A 333 -9.08 -2.33 2.95
N LYS A 334 -8.41 -3.49 2.89
CA LYS A 334 -8.17 -4.38 4.03
C LYS A 334 -7.02 -3.92 4.94
N GLU A 335 -6.22 -2.95 4.50
CA GLU A 335 -5.03 -2.46 5.19
C GLU A 335 -5.17 -0.98 5.53
N ASN A 336 -4.27 -0.42 6.33
CA ASN A 336 -4.16 1.04 6.44
C ASN A 336 -3.26 1.56 5.32
N SER A 337 -3.79 2.38 4.41
CA SER A 337 -3.05 2.91 3.26
C SER A 337 -3.48 4.35 2.96
N SER A 338 -2.50 5.23 2.75
CA SER A 338 -2.71 6.61 2.28
C SER A 338 -3.36 6.67 0.89
N ASN A 339 -3.22 5.61 0.10
CA ASN A 339 -3.68 5.56 -1.28
C ASN A 339 -5.14 5.10 -1.43
N LYS A 340 -5.84 4.76 -0.34
CA LYS A 340 -7.25 4.32 -0.38
C LYS A 340 -8.16 5.30 -1.10
N ALA A 341 -8.10 6.59 -0.73
CA ALA A 341 -8.97 7.61 -1.30
C ALA A 341 -8.72 7.80 -2.79
N VAL A 342 -7.46 7.77 -3.22
CA VAL A 342 -7.08 7.88 -4.64
C VAL A 342 -7.53 6.65 -5.42
N ALA A 343 -7.27 5.45 -4.90
CA ALA A 343 -7.70 4.19 -5.52
C ALA A 343 -9.23 4.13 -5.67
N TYR A 344 -9.96 4.56 -4.64
CA TYR A 344 -11.42 4.63 -4.66
C TYR A 344 -11.93 5.59 -5.73
N LYS A 345 -11.41 6.82 -5.77
CA LYS A 345 -11.79 7.81 -6.80
C LYS A 345 -11.50 7.29 -8.20
N ASN A 346 -10.32 6.73 -8.43
CA ASN A 346 -9.95 6.17 -9.72
C ASN A 346 -10.92 5.06 -10.14
N ALA A 347 -11.21 4.11 -9.25
CA ALA A 347 -12.13 3.02 -9.56
C ALA A 347 -13.54 3.53 -9.93
N VAL A 348 -14.08 4.50 -9.20
CA VAL A 348 -15.40 5.10 -9.52
C VAL A 348 -15.34 5.88 -10.84
N PHE A 349 -14.36 6.76 -11.03
CA PHE A 349 -14.28 7.59 -12.23
C PHE A 349 -13.99 6.78 -13.50
N ILE A 350 -13.21 5.71 -13.40
CA ILE A 350 -13.01 4.77 -14.50
C ILE A 350 -14.33 4.07 -14.83
N ALA A 351 -15.09 3.59 -13.84
CA ALA A 351 -16.40 2.97 -14.07
C ALA A 351 -17.38 3.96 -14.74
N LEU A 352 -17.44 5.20 -14.26
CA LEU A 352 -18.26 6.25 -14.86
C LEU A 352 -17.87 6.55 -16.31
N ALA A 353 -16.57 6.70 -16.58
CA ALA A 353 -16.07 6.96 -17.93
C ALA A 353 -16.32 5.78 -18.90
N ASN A 354 -16.40 4.55 -18.37
CA ASN A 354 -16.78 3.37 -19.16
C ASN A 354 -18.28 3.33 -19.49
N GLY A 355 -19.10 4.16 -18.83
CA GLY A 355 -20.56 4.13 -18.87
C GLY A 355 -21.18 3.08 -17.94
N ASP A 356 -20.39 2.43 -17.08
CA ASP A 356 -20.83 1.39 -16.17
C ASP A 356 -21.32 1.98 -14.85
N LEU A 357 -22.55 2.51 -14.89
CA LEU A 357 -23.19 3.18 -13.75
C LEU A 357 -23.47 2.22 -12.60
N ASP A 358 -23.76 0.96 -12.90
CA ASP A 358 -24.08 -0.04 -11.88
C ASP A 358 -22.82 -0.41 -11.10
N LYS A 359 -21.68 -0.57 -11.80
CA LYS A 359 -20.38 -0.74 -11.14
C LYS A 359 -19.94 0.49 -10.37
N ALA A 360 -20.16 1.70 -10.89
CA ALA A 360 -19.86 2.93 -10.17
C ALA A 360 -20.65 3.03 -8.84
N MET A 361 -21.93 2.67 -8.84
CA MET A 361 -22.75 2.59 -7.61
C MET A 361 -22.24 1.51 -6.65
N GLU A 362 -21.92 0.32 -7.14
CA GLU A 362 -21.36 -0.78 -6.34
C GLU A 362 -20.08 -0.33 -5.62
N ILE A 363 -19.14 0.27 -6.36
CA ILE A 363 -17.89 0.79 -5.81
C ILE A 363 -18.17 1.90 -4.80
N LYS A 364 -19.11 2.81 -5.11
CA LYS A 364 -19.47 3.91 -4.21
C LYS A 364 -19.95 3.41 -2.87
N GLU A 365 -20.85 2.42 -2.83
CA GLU A 365 -21.30 1.80 -1.57
C GLU A 365 -20.18 1.06 -0.84
N TYR A 366 -19.28 0.40 -1.58
CA TYR A 366 -18.09 -0.22 -0.99
C TYR A 366 -17.20 0.79 -0.26
N GLY A 367 -17.15 2.05 -0.71
CA GLY A 367 -16.39 3.14 -0.09
C GLY A 367 -16.69 3.34 1.40
N LYS A 368 -17.95 3.17 1.83
CA LYS A 368 -18.35 3.27 3.25
C LYS A 368 -17.70 2.17 4.09
N SER A 369 -17.79 0.92 3.62
CA SER A 369 -17.13 -0.23 4.28
C SER A 369 -15.61 -0.11 4.30
N CYS A 370 -15.07 0.68 3.37
CA CYS A 370 -13.65 0.91 3.21
C CYS A 370 -13.10 2.07 4.05
N LEU A 371 -13.95 2.73 4.84
CA LEU A 371 -13.61 3.90 5.65
C LEU A 371 -13.03 5.06 4.81
N ILE A 372 -13.56 5.25 3.60
CA ILE A 372 -13.23 6.41 2.77
C ILE A 372 -13.85 7.67 3.39
N PRO A 373 -13.14 8.81 3.47
CA PRO A 373 -13.71 10.04 4.01
C PRO A 373 -14.98 10.49 3.28
N ASP A 374 -15.99 10.93 4.02
CA ASP A 374 -17.30 11.36 3.48
C ASP A 374 -17.19 12.45 2.41
N ALA A 375 -16.19 13.33 2.51
CA ALA A 375 -15.93 14.36 1.50
C ALA A 375 -15.58 13.74 0.13
N VAL A 376 -14.81 12.66 0.13
CA VAL A 376 -14.44 11.91 -1.09
C VAL A 376 -15.64 11.14 -1.64
N ILE A 377 -16.45 10.52 -0.77
CA ILE A 377 -17.69 9.85 -1.18
C ILE A 377 -18.68 10.86 -1.80
N THR A 378 -18.80 12.04 -1.20
CA THR A 378 -19.65 13.13 -1.69
C THR A 378 -19.22 13.58 -3.09
N GLU A 379 -17.92 13.81 -3.29
CA GLU A 379 -17.35 14.21 -4.57
C GLU A 379 -17.70 13.21 -5.68
N VAL A 380 -17.46 11.91 -5.47
CA VAL A 380 -17.76 10.90 -6.49
C VAL A 380 -19.27 10.73 -6.71
N THR A 381 -20.09 10.91 -5.66
CA THR A 381 -21.56 10.82 -5.77
C THR A 381 -22.11 11.97 -6.60
N LEU A 382 -21.57 13.18 -6.49
CA LEU A 382 -21.95 14.31 -7.33
C LEU A 382 -21.63 14.07 -8.82
N GLU A 383 -20.51 13.41 -9.13
CA GLU A 383 -20.19 13.01 -10.51
C GLU A 383 -21.11 11.89 -11.01
N LEU A 384 -21.41 10.89 -10.17
CA LEU A 384 -22.37 9.83 -10.49
C LEU A 384 -23.77 10.40 -10.80
N ILE A 385 -24.25 11.37 -10.02
CA ILE A 385 -25.53 12.06 -10.25
C ILE A 385 -25.57 12.70 -11.64
N LYS A 386 -24.47 13.35 -12.08
CA LYS A 386 -24.41 13.96 -13.43
C LYS A 386 -24.59 12.91 -14.52
N ASP A 387 -23.93 11.77 -14.41
CA ASP A 387 -23.98 10.73 -15.44
C ASP A 387 -25.30 9.93 -15.40
N LEU A 388 -25.88 9.71 -14.21
CA LEU A 388 -27.26 9.19 -14.08
C LEU A 388 -28.26 10.10 -14.78
N GLY A 389 -28.12 11.43 -14.64
CA GLY A 389 -28.98 12.42 -15.28
C GLY A 389 -28.86 12.42 -16.80
N LYS A 390 -27.63 12.30 -17.33
CA LYS A 390 -27.40 12.15 -18.78
C LYS A 390 -28.03 10.86 -19.32
N ALA A 391 -27.91 9.76 -18.57
CA ALA A 391 -28.50 8.47 -18.90
C ALA A 391 -30.02 8.40 -18.62
N LYS A 392 -30.63 9.47 -18.10
CA LYS A 392 -32.06 9.55 -17.72
C LYS A 392 -32.49 8.47 -16.71
N LYS A 393 -31.56 7.98 -15.88
CA LYS A 393 -31.86 7.03 -14.78
C LYS A 393 -32.40 7.80 -13.55
N TRP A 394 -33.59 8.38 -13.67
CA TRP A 394 -34.12 9.37 -12.72
C TRP A 394 -34.40 8.82 -11.31
N GLU A 395 -34.82 7.57 -11.18
CA GLU A 395 -35.06 6.95 -9.87
C GLU A 395 -33.75 6.85 -9.06
N GLN A 396 -32.70 6.32 -9.70
CA GLN A 396 -31.37 6.24 -9.09
C GLN A 396 -30.79 7.63 -8.83
N PHE A 397 -30.98 8.58 -9.76
CA PHE A 397 -30.59 9.97 -9.60
C PHE A 397 -31.21 10.58 -8.34
N GLU A 398 -32.53 10.47 -8.18
CA GLU A 398 -33.23 11.03 -7.02
C GLU A 398 -32.77 10.37 -5.72
N ALA A 399 -32.58 9.04 -5.72
CA ALA A 399 -32.06 8.33 -4.55
C ALA A 399 -30.69 8.88 -4.10
N GLN A 400 -29.76 9.13 -5.04
CA GLN A 400 -28.45 9.70 -4.71
C GLN A 400 -28.55 11.16 -4.21
N VAL A 401 -29.44 11.97 -4.80
CA VAL A 401 -29.68 13.35 -4.36
C VAL A 401 -30.24 13.39 -2.93
N VAL A 402 -31.22 12.55 -2.63
CA VAL A 402 -31.84 12.42 -1.30
C VAL A 402 -30.84 11.91 -0.26
N GLU A 403 -29.93 11.02 -0.64
CA GLU A 403 -28.85 10.58 0.26
C GLU A 403 -27.93 11.75 0.65
N LEU A 404 -27.47 12.53 -0.32
CA LEU A 404 -26.61 13.68 -0.07
C LEU A 404 -27.31 14.80 0.71
N GLU A 405 -28.65 14.95 0.57
CA GLU A 405 -29.47 15.93 1.31
C GLU A 405 -29.37 15.74 2.83
N LYS A 406 -29.08 14.54 3.33
CA LYS A 406 -28.97 14.28 4.77
C LYS A 406 -27.88 15.11 5.46
N ASN A 407 -26.90 15.63 4.70
CA ASN A 407 -25.85 16.49 5.21
C ASN A 407 -26.00 17.91 4.66
N ALA A 408 -26.25 18.88 5.56
CA ALA A 408 -26.47 20.28 5.19
C ALA A 408 -25.29 20.94 4.45
N LYS A 409 -24.06 20.41 4.60
CA LYS A 409 -22.89 20.88 3.84
C LYS A 409 -23.03 20.66 2.33
N ASN A 410 -23.90 19.73 1.91
CA ASN A 410 -24.10 19.40 0.50
C ASN A 410 -25.17 20.26 -0.18
N TYR A 411 -26.04 20.94 0.59
CA TYR A 411 -27.11 21.78 0.06
C TYR A 411 -26.74 22.69 -1.11
N PRO A 412 -25.62 23.45 -1.11
CA PRO A 412 -25.29 24.30 -2.25
C PRO A 412 -25.08 23.50 -3.55
N ASN A 413 -24.50 22.30 -3.45
CA ASN A 413 -24.24 21.41 -4.59
C ASN A 413 -25.49 20.67 -5.08
N LEU A 414 -26.57 20.64 -4.29
CA LEU A 414 -27.81 19.93 -4.63
C LEU A 414 -28.86 20.81 -5.32
N ILE A 415 -28.71 22.15 -5.31
CA ILE A 415 -29.66 23.06 -5.98
C ILE A 415 -29.79 22.73 -7.47
N ARG A 416 -28.66 22.45 -8.14
CA ARG A 416 -28.66 22.09 -9.57
C ARG A 416 -29.26 20.69 -9.84
N PRO A 417 -28.84 19.61 -9.15
CA PRO A 417 -29.50 18.31 -9.28
C PRO A 417 -31.01 18.37 -9.05
N TYR A 418 -31.46 19.13 -8.05
CA TYR A 418 -32.89 19.35 -7.80
C TYR A 418 -33.56 20.12 -8.95
N GLU A 419 -32.88 21.07 -9.60
CA GLU A 419 -33.43 21.75 -10.78
C GLU A 419 -33.66 20.78 -11.94
N ASP A 420 -32.78 19.80 -12.11
CA ASP A 420 -32.93 18.79 -13.14
C ASP A 420 -34.14 17.87 -12.82
N LEU A 421 -34.33 17.46 -11.56
CA LEU A 421 -35.55 16.75 -11.12
C LEU A 421 -36.81 17.60 -11.30
N ARG A 422 -36.77 18.90 -10.96
CA ARG A 422 -37.91 19.82 -11.13
C ARG A 422 -38.41 19.80 -12.57
N LYS A 423 -37.50 19.84 -13.54
CA LYS A 423 -37.84 19.79 -14.97
C LYS A 423 -38.46 18.45 -15.36
N VAL A 424 -37.95 17.35 -14.81
CA VAL A 424 -38.51 16.01 -15.06
C VAL A 424 -39.95 15.93 -14.54
N TYR A 425 -40.19 16.37 -13.31
CA TYR A 425 -41.53 16.40 -12.71
C TYR A 425 -42.48 17.37 -13.42
N ALA A 426 -41.99 18.54 -13.84
CA ALA A 426 -42.77 19.48 -14.64
C ALA A 426 -43.20 18.88 -15.99
N ASN A 427 -42.32 18.11 -16.66
CA ASN A 427 -42.65 17.46 -17.94
C ASN A 427 -43.74 16.39 -17.83
N ILE A 428 -43.97 15.84 -16.64
CA ILE A 428 -45.06 14.88 -16.37
C ILE A 428 -46.25 15.52 -15.64
N ASN A 429 -46.28 16.85 -15.53
CA ASN A 429 -47.31 17.64 -14.85
C ASN A 429 -47.51 17.28 -13.37
N ASP A 430 -46.45 16.91 -12.66
CA ASP A 430 -46.49 16.71 -11.20
C ASP A 430 -46.20 18.04 -10.47
N ASP A 431 -47.21 18.91 -10.43
CA ASP A 431 -47.13 20.24 -9.82
C ASP A 431 -46.88 20.19 -8.30
N GLY A 432 -47.17 19.06 -7.64
CA GLY A 432 -46.88 18.85 -6.23
C GLY A 432 -45.38 18.74 -6.02
N LYS A 433 -44.73 17.80 -6.73
CA LYS A 433 -43.28 17.62 -6.69
C LYS A 433 -42.50 18.84 -7.15
N VAL A 434 -43.00 19.56 -8.16
CA VAL A 434 -42.38 20.81 -8.62
C VAL A 434 -42.31 21.82 -7.48
N ARG A 435 -43.41 22.05 -6.76
CA ARG A 435 -43.47 22.99 -5.63
C ARG A 435 -42.56 22.55 -4.48
N ASP A 436 -42.60 21.27 -4.10
CA ASP A 436 -41.74 20.73 -3.04
C ASP A 436 -40.25 20.96 -3.34
N ILE A 437 -39.84 20.73 -4.59
CA ILE A 437 -38.46 20.95 -5.01
C ILE A 437 -38.10 22.44 -4.98
N GLU A 438 -39.02 23.32 -5.39
CA GLU A 438 -38.77 24.77 -5.35
C GLU A 438 -38.56 25.29 -3.92
N GLU A 439 -39.38 24.82 -2.98
CA GLU A 439 -39.22 25.11 -1.56
C GLU A 439 -37.88 24.59 -1.02
N LYS A 440 -37.49 23.36 -1.38
CA LYS A 440 -36.18 22.80 -1.03
C LYS A 440 -35.03 23.65 -1.56
N GLN A 441 -35.05 24.05 -2.82
CA GLN A 441 -33.99 24.88 -3.43
C GLN A 441 -33.85 26.22 -2.70
N ASN A 442 -34.97 26.87 -2.35
CA ASN A 442 -34.97 28.12 -1.59
C ASN A 442 -34.40 27.92 -0.18
N LYS A 443 -34.81 26.86 0.50
CA LYS A 443 -34.29 26.47 1.82
C LYS A 443 -32.78 26.21 1.77
N PHE A 444 -32.32 25.43 0.80
CA PHE A 444 -30.91 25.10 0.62
C PHE A 444 -30.06 26.35 0.38
N TYR A 445 -30.53 27.25 -0.49
CA TYR A 445 -29.86 28.51 -0.74
C TYR A 445 -29.78 29.37 0.54
N ALA A 446 -30.90 29.57 1.23
CA ALA A 446 -30.94 30.37 2.46
C ALA A 446 -30.02 29.80 3.56
N GLN A 447 -30.05 28.48 3.77
CA GLN A 447 -29.19 27.81 4.75
C GLN A 447 -27.71 27.86 4.36
N SER A 448 -27.38 27.70 3.08
CA SER A 448 -26.01 27.83 2.57
C SER A 448 -25.46 29.24 2.83
N ARG A 449 -26.27 30.28 2.61
CA ARG A 449 -25.90 31.67 2.92
C ARG A 449 -25.72 31.90 4.42
N ALA A 450 -26.63 31.40 5.25
CA ALA A 450 -26.52 31.51 6.71
C ALA A 450 -25.26 30.83 7.26
N GLN A 451 -24.87 29.69 6.68
CA GLN A 451 -23.68 28.93 7.06
C GLN A 451 -22.41 29.40 6.34
N LYS A 452 -22.48 30.42 5.49
CA LYS A 452 -21.36 30.93 4.67
C LYS A 452 -20.71 29.84 3.79
N LEU A 453 -21.49 28.88 3.31
CA LEU A 453 -21.03 27.89 2.36
C LEU A 453 -20.86 28.52 0.97
N GLU A 454 -19.87 28.05 0.22
CA GLU A 454 -19.70 28.43 -1.18
C GLU A 454 -20.85 27.82 -2.00
N VAL A 455 -21.56 28.68 -2.74
CA VAL A 455 -22.67 28.26 -3.60
C VAL A 455 -22.20 28.29 -5.06
N PRO A 456 -22.24 27.15 -5.78
CA PRO A 456 -21.85 27.10 -7.19
C PRO A 456 -22.59 28.14 -8.04
N VAL A 457 -21.90 28.69 -9.03
CA VAL A 457 -22.47 29.75 -9.90
C VAL A 457 -23.74 29.28 -10.60
N GLU A 458 -23.80 28.02 -11.03
CA GLU A 458 -24.98 27.42 -11.65
C GLU A 458 -26.18 27.37 -10.70
N ALA A 459 -25.93 27.15 -9.40
CA ALA A 459 -26.97 27.19 -8.38
C ALA A 459 -27.46 28.63 -8.14
N LEU A 460 -26.55 29.60 -8.10
CA LEU A 460 -26.90 31.02 -8.02
C LEU A 460 -27.75 31.48 -9.22
N ASP A 461 -27.36 31.06 -10.43
CA ASP A 461 -28.11 31.33 -11.65
C ASP A 461 -29.54 30.78 -11.59
N ILE A 462 -29.74 29.59 -11.02
CA ILE A 462 -31.07 28.98 -10.84
C ILE A 462 -31.94 29.80 -9.88
N ILE A 463 -31.38 30.20 -8.73
CA ILE A 463 -32.11 31.01 -7.75
C ILE A 463 -32.46 32.38 -8.34
N ALA A 464 -31.52 33.03 -9.02
CA ALA A 464 -31.76 34.31 -9.66
C ALA A 464 -32.81 34.21 -10.77
N PHE A 465 -32.80 33.14 -11.58
CA PHE A 465 -33.77 32.94 -12.65
C PHE A 465 -35.22 32.85 -12.14
N LYS A 466 -35.44 32.22 -10.99
CA LYS A 466 -36.76 32.21 -10.35
C LYS A 466 -37.22 33.62 -9.95
N MET A 467 -36.30 34.41 -9.41
CA MET A 467 -36.58 35.79 -9.01
C MET A 467 -36.82 36.72 -10.21
N LEU A 468 -36.24 36.41 -11.38
CA LEU A 468 -36.49 37.12 -12.63
C LEU A 468 -37.94 36.95 -13.12
N GLY A 469 -38.60 35.82 -12.83
CA GLY A 469 -40.01 35.61 -13.16
C GLY A 469 -40.92 36.70 -12.56
N LEU A 470 -40.70 37.03 -11.28
CA LEU A 470 -41.42 38.11 -10.60
C LEU A 470 -41.13 39.49 -11.20
N LEU A 471 -39.91 39.74 -11.70
CA LEU A 471 -39.58 40.98 -12.41
C LEU A 471 -40.31 41.06 -13.75
N ALA A 472 -40.36 39.97 -14.51
CA ALA A 472 -41.06 39.91 -15.77
C ALA A 472 -42.57 40.17 -15.60
N GLU A 473 -43.20 39.55 -14.59
CA GLU A 473 -44.60 39.80 -14.24
C GLU A 473 -44.87 41.26 -13.87
N ARG A 474 -44.00 41.87 -13.06
CA ARG A 474 -44.13 43.29 -12.68
C ARG A 474 -43.98 44.21 -13.88
N LYS A 475 -43.03 43.91 -14.77
CA LYS A 475 -42.89 44.65 -16.02
C LYS A 475 -44.16 44.53 -16.86
N GLN A 476 -44.71 43.33 -17.02
CA GLN A 476 -45.96 43.12 -17.76
C GLN A 476 -47.12 43.92 -17.14
N LYS A 477 -47.26 43.91 -15.82
CA LYS A 477 -48.25 44.75 -15.11
C LYS A 477 -48.04 46.24 -15.37
N LEU A 478 -46.78 46.70 -15.37
CA LEU A 478 -46.45 48.09 -15.71
C LEU A 478 -46.87 48.42 -17.13
N ASP A 479 -46.57 47.56 -18.09
CA ASP A 479 -46.86 47.76 -19.51
C ASP A 479 -48.38 47.72 -19.80
N GLN A 480 -49.16 46.98 -19.00
CA GLN A 480 -50.63 46.91 -19.11
C GLN A 480 -51.36 48.16 -18.61
N ILE A 481 -50.74 48.98 -17.75
CA ILE A 481 -51.36 50.23 -17.29
C ILE A 481 -51.26 51.25 -18.44
N THR A 482 -52.38 51.68 -18.99
CA THR A 482 -52.43 52.73 -20.01
C THR A 482 -52.58 54.11 -19.38
N LEU A 483 -51.93 55.12 -19.96
CA LEU A 483 -52.13 56.52 -19.56
C LEU A 483 -53.37 57.05 -20.29
N SER A 484 -54.31 57.64 -19.56
CA SER A 484 -55.56 58.21 -20.08
C SER A 484 -55.93 59.49 -19.35
N PHE A 485 -56.70 60.37 -20.00
CA PHE A 485 -57.39 61.49 -19.34
C PHE A 485 -58.84 61.09 -19.05
N PRO A 486 -59.47 61.57 -17.96
CA PRO A 486 -59.21 62.81 -17.21
C PRO A 486 -58.03 62.77 -16.22
N GLU A 487 -57.62 63.95 -15.72
CA GLU A 487 -56.38 64.16 -14.94
C GLU A 487 -56.24 63.25 -13.70
N ASN A 488 -57.36 62.91 -13.03
CA ASN A 488 -57.35 61.99 -11.89
C ASN A 488 -56.94 60.56 -12.29
N GLU A 489 -57.40 60.08 -13.45
CA GLU A 489 -57.03 58.74 -13.96
C GLU A 489 -55.56 58.73 -14.37
N PHE A 490 -55.11 59.77 -15.08
CA PHE A 490 -53.72 59.95 -15.45
C PHE A 490 -52.79 59.92 -14.23
N ASN A 491 -53.07 60.75 -13.23
CA ASN A 491 -52.26 60.84 -12.01
C ASN A 491 -52.26 59.52 -11.23
N THR A 492 -53.39 58.79 -11.22
CA THR A 492 -53.48 57.46 -10.61
C THR A 492 -52.61 56.45 -11.36
N ALA A 493 -52.69 56.41 -12.70
CA ALA A 493 -51.89 55.52 -13.54
C ALA A 493 -50.38 55.80 -13.40
N VAL A 494 -49.97 57.07 -13.42
CA VAL A 494 -48.57 57.49 -13.19
C VAL A 494 -48.09 57.03 -11.82
N LYS A 495 -48.88 57.26 -10.76
CA LYS A 495 -48.54 56.84 -9.40
C LYS A 495 -48.39 55.32 -9.29
N SER A 496 -49.30 54.55 -9.89
CA SER A 496 -49.22 53.09 -9.92
C SER A 496 -47.98 52.59 -10.67
N LYS A 497 -47.67 53.16 -11.85
CA LYS A 497 -46.45 52.81 -12.58
C LYS A 497 -45.18 53.14 -11.80
N LEU A 498 -45.11 54.30 -11.13
CA LEU A 498 -43.98 54.66 -10.26
C LEU A 498 -43.80 53.69 -9.09
N GLN A 499 -44.89 53.25 -8.46
CA GLN A 499 -44.85 52.24 -7.40
C GLN A 499 -44.32 50.90 -7.92
N ILE A 500 -44.70 50.48 -9.14
CA ILE A 500 -44.17 49.26 -9.76
C ILE A 500 -42.67 49.40 -10.05
N LEU A 501 -42.20 50.56 -10.52
CA LEU A 501 -40.77 50.79 -10.75
C LEU A 501 -39.93 50.74 -9.47
N ASP A 502 -40.42 51.33 -8.36
CA ASP A 502 -39.76 51.20 -7.04
C ASP A 502 -39.70 49.74 -6.59
N GLN A 503 -40.81 49.02 -6.75
CA GLN A 503 -40.90 47.59 -6.48
C GLN A 503 -39.94 46.75 -7.34
N MET A 504 -39.80 47.07 -8.63
CA MET A 504 -38.84 46.41 -9.53
C MET A 504 -37.41 46.71 -9.10
N THR A 505 -37.09 47.96 -8.75
CA THR A 505 -35.75 48.35 -8.28
C THR A 505 -35.35 47.60 -7.00
N LYS A 506 -36.27 47.47 -6.04
CA LYS A 506 -36.06 46.63 -4.84
C LYS A 506 -35.79 45.18 -5.19
N GLN A 507 -36.50 44.64 -6.18
CA GLN A 507 -36.33 43.26 -6.62
C GLN A 507 -34.98 43.05 -7.34
N VAL A 508 -34.50 44.02 -8.12
CA VAL A 508 -33.16 43.99 -8.73
C VAL A 508 -32.09 43.90 -7.64
N ASN A 509 -32.18 44.70 -6.57
CA ASN A 509 -31.24 44.63 -5.45
C ASN A 509 -31.25 43.25 -4.76
N ASN A 510 -32.43 42.65 -4.61
CA ASN A 510 -32.54 41.29 -4.07
C ASN A 510 -31.86 40.25 -4.97
N ILE A 511 -31.99 40.39 -6.30
CA ILE A 511 -31.30 39.52 -7.27
C ILE A 511 -29.79 39.78 -7.23
N GLN A 512 -29.36 41.02 -7.08
CA GLN A 512 -27.94 41.35 -6.93
C GLN A 512 -27.32 40.69 -5.71
N ASN A 513 -28.06 40.63 -4.60
CA ASN A 513 -27.64 39.93 -3.39
C ASN A 513 -27.51 38.41 -3.56
N THR A 514 -28.01 37.83 -4.67
CA THR A 514 -27.73 36.42 -4.99
C THR A 514 -26.28 36.20 -5.43
N GLY A 515 -25.63 37.20 -6.01
CA GLY A 515 -24.30 37.05 -6.60
C GLY A 515 -24.29 36.33 -7.96
N SER A 516 -25.44 36.00 -8.55
CA SER A 516 -25.50 35.50 -9.93
C SER A 516 -25.19 36.61 -10.92
N GLY A 517 -24.05 36.51 -11.59
CA GLY A 517 -23.68 37.48 -12.64
C GLY A 517 -24.72 37.55 -13.77
N LYS A 518 -25.23 36.40 -14.24
CA LYS A 518 -26.26 36.38 -15.29
C LYS A 518 -27.57 36.97 -14.81
N GLY A 519 -28.01 36.57 -13.62
CA GLY A 519 -29.22 37.07 -12.98
C GLY A 519 -29.19 38.58 -12.78
N ILE A 520 -28.06 39.14 -12.36
CA ILE A 520 -27.84 40.58 -12.23
C ILE A 520 -28.04 41.27 -13.58
N VAL A 521 -27.35 40.84 -14.63
CA VAL A 521 -27.46 41.48 -15.95
C VAL A 521 -28.90 41.42 -16.48
N ASP A 522 -29.57 40.28 -16.33
CA ASP A 522 -30.95 40.11 -16.77
C ASP A 522 -31.93 40.97 -15.94
N ALA A 523 -31.70 41.11 -14.63
CA ALA A 523 -32.53 41.95 -13.77
C ALA A 523 -32.42 43.43 -14.14
N TYR A 524 -31.19 43.92 -14.37
CA TYR A 524 -30.97 45.29 -14.83
C TYR A 524 -31.57 45.53 -16.21
N LYS A 525 -31.52 44.55 -17.11
CA LYS A 525 -32.23 44.65 -18.40
C LYS A 525 -33.73 44.93 -18.20
N TYR A 526 -34.42 44.16 -17.34
CA TYR A 526 -35.85 44.36 -17.10
C TYR A 526 -36.16 45.75 -16.52
N VAL A 527 -35.35 46.23 -15.58
CA VAL A 527 -35.61 47.52 -14.93
C VAL A 527 -35.29 48.70 -15.85
N ILE A 528 -34.18 48.64 -16.60
CA ILE A 528 -33.81 49.67 -17.58
C ILE A 528 -34.92 49.81 -18.61
N ASP A 529 -35.37 48.70 -19.19
CA ASP A 529 -36.45 48.69 -20.18
C ASP A 529 -37.77 49.21 -19.61
N ALA A 530 -38.09 48.92 -18.33
CA ALA A 530 -39.28 49.46 -17.68
C ALA A 530 -39.21 50.99 -17.44
N TYR A 531 -38.06 51.50 -17.00
CA TYR A 531 -37.84 52.96 -16.85
C TYR A 531 -37.86 53.68 -18.20
N GLU A 532 -37.21 53.13 -19.23
CA GLU A 532 -37.19 53.73 -20.57
C GLU A 532 -38.58 53.72 -21.22
N SER A 533 -39.25 52.57 -21.22
CA SER A 533 -40.62 52.44 -21.74
C SER A 533 -41.57 53.42 -21.06
N PHE A 534 -41.57 53.49 -19.72
CA PHE A 534 -42.46 54.42 -19.02
C PHE A 534 -42.10 55.89 -19.28
N GLY A 535 -40.81 56.24 -19.23
CA GLY A 535 -40.36 57.61 -19.44
C GLY A 535 -40.69 58.14 -20.83
N GLU A 536 -40.47 57.32 -21.88
CA GLU A 536 -40.83 57.71 -23.25
C GLU A 536 -42.35 57.73 -23.47
N ASN A 537 -43.10 56.79 -22.88
CA ASN A 537 -44.57 56.83 -22.92
C ASN A 537 -45.11 58.12 -22.27
N LEU A 538 -44.55 58.54 -21.13
CA LEU A 538 -44.96 59.74 -20.41
C LEU A 538 -44.60 61.02 -21.19
N LYS A 539 -43.44 61.02 -21.86
CA LYS A 539 -42.99 62.12 -22.71
C LYS A 539 -43.81 62.27 -23.99
N ALA A 540 -44.26 61.15 -24.56
CA ALA A 540 -45.09 61.12 -25.77
C ALA A 540 -46.58 61.39 -25.50
N PHE A 541 -47.01 61.34 -24.24
CA PHE A 541 -48.42 61.47 -23.88
C PHE A 541 -48.93 62.90 -24.06
N SER A 542 -50.13 63.04 -24.66
CA SER A 542 -50.81 64.32 -24.86
C SER A 542 -52.26 64.24 -24.37
N PRO A 543 -52.75 65.21 -23.58
CA PRO A 543 -54.15 65.26 -23.17
C PRO A 543 -55.10 65.39 -24.37
N GLU A 544 -56.04 64.47 -24.51
CA GLU A 544 -57.11 64.58 -25.50
C GLU A 544 -58.18 65.60 -25.06
N GLY A 545 -58.73 66.37 -26.00
CA GLY A 545 -59.83 67.30 -25.74
C GLY A 545 -59.48 68.55 -24.91
N LYS A 546 -58.19 68.91 -24.80
CA LYS A 546 -57.71 70.10 -24.08
C LYS A 546 -57.18 71.17 -25.03
N SER A 547 -57.11 72.43 -24.56
CA SER A 547 -56.58 73.53 -25.37
C SER A 547 -55.06 73.40 -25.58
N PRO A 548 -54.51 73.95 -26.68
CA PRO A 548 -53.07 73.94 -26.93
C PRO A 548 -52.22 74.48 -25.78
N GLU A 549 -52.71 75.52 -25.08
CA GLU A 549 -52.04 76.14 -23.93
C GLU A 549 -51.97 75.17 -22.74
N TYR A 550 -53.06 74.43 -22.47
CA TYR A 550 -53.07 73.41 -21.43
C TYR A 550 -52.13 72.26 -21.79
N VAL A 551 -52.14 71.79 -23.04
CA VAL A 551 -51.24 70.73 -23.51
C VAL A 551 -49.77 71.14 -23.34
N ALA A 552 -49.39 72.36 -23.73
CA ALA A 552 -48.04 72.86 -23.57
C ALA A 552 -47.62 72.96 -22.09
N SER A 553 -48.51 73.47 -21.23
CA SER A 553 -48.28 73.55 -19.78
C SER A 553 -48.13 72.16 -19.15
N PHE A 554 -49.01 71.22 -19.52
CA PHE A 554 -48.97 69.84 -19.06
C PHE A 554 -47.69 69.13 -19.49
N GLN A 555 -47.28 69.24 -20.76
CA GLN A 555 -46.04 68.65 -21.25
C GLN A 555 -44.81 69.22 -20.54
N LYS A 556 -44.81 70.53 -20.22
CA LYS A 556 -43.76 71.15 -19.42
C LYS A 556 -43.72 70.58 -18.00
N ALA A 557 -44.87 70.47 -17.33
CA ALA A 557 -44.95 69.85 -16.00
C ALA A 557 -44.52 68.37 -16.03
N MET A 558 -44.94 67.62 -17.05
CA MET A 558 -44.54 66.21 -17.21
C MET A 558 -43.05 66.05 -17.49
N SER A 559 -42.37 67.04 -18.06
CA SER A 559 -40.92 67.02 -18.22
C SER A 559 -40.17 66.93 -16.88
N GLU A 560 -40.74 67.49 -15.81
CA GLU A 560 -40.19 67.35 -14.45
C GLU A 560 -40.36 65.94 -13.89
N VAL A 561 -41.27 65.14 -14.46
CA VAL A 561 -41.56 63.75 -14.06
C VAL A 561 -40.82 62.74 -14.94
N TYR A 562 -40.89 62.86 -16.27
CA TYR A 562 -40.26 61.89 -17.17
C TYR A 562 -38.73 62.03 -17.24
N ASN A 563 -38.17 63.23 -17.07
CA ASN A 563 -36.70 63.41 -17.12
C ASN A 563 -35.98 62.63 -15.99
N PRO A 564 -36.41 62.69 -14.71
CA PRO A 564 -35.84 61.86 -13.65
C PRO A 564 -35.95 60.36 -13.91
N ILE A 565 -37.06 59.90 -14.50
CA ILE A 565 -37.29 58.47 -14.83
C ILE A 565 -36.26 58.01 -15.87
N LEU A 566 -36.11 58.76 -16.97
CA LEU A 566 -35.13 58.45 -18.02
C LEU A 566 -33.68 58.59 -17.54
N LEU A 567 -33.39 59.56 -16.67
CA LEU A 567 -32.08 59.69 -16.03
C LEU A 567 -31.76 58.47 -15.17
N ASN A 568 -32.74 57.93 -14.44
CA ASN A 568 -32.55 56.73 -13.63
C ASN A 568 -32.23 55.51 -14.51
N ALA A 569 -32.91 55.33 -15.66
CA ALA A 569 -32.54 54.27 -16.63
C ALA A 569 -31.07 54.36 -17.06
N ARG A 570 -30.59 55.57 -17.38
CA ARG A 570 -29.18 55.79 -17.76
C ARG A 570 -28.23 55.49 -16.61
N LYS A 571 -28.59 55.86 -15.38
CA LYS A 571 -27.82 55.55 -14.17
C LYS A 571 -27.71 54.03 -13.97
N GLN A 572 -28.82 53.31 -14.05
CA GLN A 572 -28.87 51.85 -13.97
C GLN A 572 -28.00 51.20 -15.07
N ARG A 573 -28.05 51.72 -16.30
CA ARG A 573 -27.18 51.25 -17.41
C ARG A 573 -25.70 51.45 -17.15
N SER A 574 -25.31 52.60 -16.61
CA SER A 574 -23.93 52.88 -16.22
C SER A 574 -23.45 51.95 -15.10
N GLU A 575 -24.30 51.72 -14.10
CA GLU A 575 -24.02 50.85 -12.96
C GLU A 575 -23.79 49.39 -13.39
N ILE A 576 -24.70 48.82 -14.20
CA ILE A 576 -24.52 47.45 -14.70
C ILE A 576 -23.32 47.33 -15.64
N THR A 577 -23.03 48.36 -16.44
CA THR A 577 -21.83 48.38 -17.31
C THR A 577 -20.55 48.31 -16.49
N LYS A 578 -20.50 49.04 -15.36
CA LYS A 578 -19.40 48.99 -14.42
C LYS A 578 -19.28 47.60 -13.79
N LEU A 579 -20.39 47.05 -13.27
CA LEU A 579 -20.42 45.71 -12.66
C LEU A 579 -19.98 44.60 -13.61
N ILE A 580 -20.42 44.64 -14.88
CA ILE A 580 -20.01 43.66 -15.90
C ILE A 580 -18.50 43.72 -16.13
N LYS A 581 -17.93 44.93 -16.25
CA LYS A 581 -16.49 45.11 -16.51
C LYS A 581 -15.64 44.68 -15.32
N GLU A 582 -16.01 45.10 -14.11
CA GLU A 582 -15.26 44.81 -12.89
C GLU A 582 -15.27 43.31 -12.57
N ASN A 583 -16.41 42.63 -12.75
CA ASN A 583 -16.57 41.22 -12.39
C ASN A 583 -16.44 40.27 -13.60
N ARG A 584 -16.11 40.80 -14.79
CA ARG A 584 -15.97 40.04 -16.05
C ARG A 584 -17.18 39.13 -16.33
N ILE A 585 -18.39 39.66 -16.11
CA ILE A 585 -19.64 38.87 -16.22
C ILE A 585 -19.91 38.53 -17.69
N LEU A 586 -20.07 37.25 -17.99
CA LEU A 586 -20.46 36.77 -19.32
C LEU A 586 -21.95 36.36 -19.31
N SER A 587 -22.82 37.25 -19.79
CA SER A 587 -24.25 36.97 -20.00
C SER A 587 -24.65 37.19 -21.45
N ARG A 588 -25.65 36.43 -21.90
CA ARG A 588 -26.29 36.68 -23.21
C ARG A 588 -26.94 38.04 -23.27
N SER A 589 -27.34 38.63 -22.15
CA SER A 589 -27.97 39.96 -22.13
C SER A 589 -26.97 41.12 -22.09
N ASN A 590 -25.66 40.85 -22.03
CA ASN A 590 -24.63 41.90 -22.03
C ASN A 590 -24.80 42.89 -23.19
N PHE A 591 -25.19 42.42 -24.39
CA PHE A 591 -25.36 43.31 -25.54
C PHE A 591 -26.49 44.34 -25.36
N LEU A 592 -27.53 44.01 -24.58
CA LEU A 592 -28.69 44.89 -24.35
C LEU A 592 -28.38 46.04 -23.40
N VAL A 593 -27.34 45.90 -22.59
CA VAL A 593 -26.94 46.91 -21.60
C VAL A 593 -25.63 47.60 -21.95
N LEU A 594 -24.74 46.95 -22.69
CA LEU A 594 -23.43 47.49 -23.09
C LEU A 594 -23.43 48.22 -24.43
N MET A 595 -24.35 47.90 -25.35
CA MET A 595 -24.38 48.51 -26.68
C MET A 595 -25.46 49.58 -26.77
N ASP A 596 -25.15 50.67 -27.45
CA ASP A 596 -26.14 51.66 -27.84
C ASP A 596 -26.98 51.11 -29.01
N SER A 597 -28.20 51.62 -29.19
CA SER A 597 -29.16 51.11 -30.21
C SER A 597 -28.60 51.00 -31.63
N LYS A 598 -27.57 51.79 -31.95
CA LYS A 598 -26.87 51.86 -33.24
C LYS A 598 -25.83 50.76 -33.48
N ASP A 599 -25.37 50.03 -32.46
CA ASP A 599 -24.31 49.00 -32.55
C ASP A 599 -24.84 47.55 -32.55
N SER A 600 -26.15 47.37 -32.65
CA SER A 600 -26.90 46.12 -32.42
C SER A 600 -26.61 44.93 -33.36
N PHE A 601 -25.71 45.06 -34.34
CA PHE A 601 -25.50 44.07 -35.41
C PHE A 601 -24.38 43.04 -35.17
N LYS A 602 -23.57 43.17 -34.11
CA LYS A 602 -22.43 42.25 -33.87
C LYS A 602 -22.73 41.26 -32.74
N ARG A 603 -23.47 40.19 -33.04
CA ARG A 603 -23.60 39.01 -32.16
C ARG A 603 -22.58 37.94 -32.55
N TYR A 604 -21.64 37.64 -31.66
CA TYR A 604 -20.86 36.41 -31.75
C TYR A 604 -21.75 35.23 -31.34
N LEU A 605 -22.20 34.45 -32.32
CA LEU A 605 -22.82 33.15 -32.10
C LEU A 605 -21.71 32.11 -32.00
N THR A 606 -21.48 31.58 -30.80
CA THR A 606 -20.64 30.39 -30.67
C THR A 606 -21.37 29.22 -31.33
N SER A 607 -20.69 28.50 -32.23
CA SER A 607 -21.27 27.28 -32.80
C SER A 607 -21.49 26.28 -31.65
N LYS A 608 -22.67 25.66 -31.60
CA LYS A 608 -23.01 24.62 -30.61
C LYS A 608 -22.17 23.34 -30.77
N GLN A 609 -21.18 23.34 -31.66
CA GLN A 609 -20.37 22.19 -32.07
C GLN A 609 -18.89 22.29 -31.63
N ALA A 610 -18.58 23.01 -30.56
CA ALA A 610 -17.34 22.75 -29.86
C ALA A 610 -17.48 21.40 -29.14
N VAL A 611 -17.06 20.33 -29.83
CA VAL A 611 -16.96 18.98 -29.28
C VAL A 611 -15.85 19.00 -28.23
N LEU A 612 -16.20 19.27 -26.98
CA LEU A 612 -15.41 18.84 -25.83
C LEU A 612 -15.47 17.31 -25.83
N MET A 613 -14.33 16.65 -25.96
CA MET A 613 -14.24 15.18 -25.98
C MET A 613 -15.03 14.61 -24.79
N ASP A 614 -15.99 13.73 -25.10
CA ASP A 614 -16.69 12.96 -24.08
C ASP A 614 -15.67 12.17 -23.25
N ARG A 615 -15.89 12.06 -21.94
CA ARG A 615 -14.95 11.43 -20.99
C ARG A 615 -14.64 9.98 -21.34
N GLY A 616 -15.52 9.31 -22.08
CA GLY A 616 -15.36 7.92 -22.50
C GLY A 616 -14.66 7.72 -23.84
N GLY A 617 -14.41 8.77 -24.65
CA GLY A 617 -13.82 8.63 -25.98
C GLY A 617 -14.58 7.72 -26.97
N LYS A 618 -15.72 7.14 -26.57
CA LYS A 618 -16.59 6.32 -27.42
C LYS A 618 -17.42 7.25 -28.30
N ARG A 619 -17.09 7.27 -29.59
CA ARG A 619 -17.98 7.77 -30.64
C ARG A 619 -18.93 6.69 -31.10
#